data_AF-A0A931G8L2-F1
#
_entry.id   AF-A0A931G8L2-F1
#
_cell.length_a   1.000
_cell.length_b   1.000
_cell.length_c   1.000
_cell.angle_alpha   90.00
_cell.angle_beta   90.00
_cell.angle_gamma   90.00
#
_symmetry.space_group_name_H-M   'P 1'
#
loop_
_entity.id
_entity.type
_entity.pdbx_description
1 polymer ?
#
loop_
_entity_poly.entity_id
_entity_poly.type
_entity_poly.pdbx_seq_one_letter_code
_entity_poly.pdbx_strand_id
1 'polypeptide(L)'
;MHKDLKKYDHGTLVAAMTSADFYPHKPAEIIHKQTHISDVFLAGDRVYKVKKPVNLGFLDFSTLEKRYRFCCEEVRLNQRLTSDIYLGVEKITWDRNGYGLNITGETVDYAVKMRRLPDEHTLEYLLVSNRVTESFINRLIHTLADFYNASALKKKERDRFGSFDAIGQKCRDN
;
A
#
# COMPACT_ATOMS: atom_id res chain seq x y z
N MET A 1 -16.40 -24.81 -20.54
CA MET A 1 -15.73 -25.78 -19.65
C MET A 1 -14.62 -25.02 -18.90
N HIS A 2 -14.98 -24.27 -17.85
CA HIS A 2 -14.03 -23.45 -17.08
C HIS A 2 -13.97 -24.00 -15.66
N LYS A 3 -13.01 -24.87 -15.40
CA LYS A 3 -12.82 -25.57 -14.13
C LYS A 3 -11.37 -25.44 -13.66
N ASP A 4 -10.82 -24.23 -13.69
CA ASP A 4 -9.45 -23.94 -13.22
C ASP A 4 -9.37 -22.70 -12.30
N LEU A 5 -10.44 -22.44 -11.53
CA LEU A 5 -10.43 -21.41 -10.47
C LEU A 5 -10.37 -22.10 -9.11
N LYS A 6 -9.14 -22.27 -8.60
CA LYS A 6 -8.69 -22.28 -7.19
C LYS A 6 -7.48 -23.21 -6.99
N LYS A 7 -6.33 -22.85 -7.58
CA LYS A 7 -5.06 -23.46 -7.17
C LYS A 7 -4.38 -22.66 -6.04
N TYR A 8 -4.72 -21.37 -5.93
CA TYR A 8 -4.30 -20.42 -4.92
C TYR A 8 -5.36 -19.32 -4.85
N ASP A 9 -5.72 -18.88 -3.65
CA ASP A 9 -6.63 -17.75 -3.42
C ASP A 9 -6.00 -16.70 -2.51
N HIS A 10 -6.66 -15.56 -2.32
CA HIS A 10 -6.10 -14.46 -1.54
C HIS A 10 -5.85 -14.84 -0.08
N GLY A 11 -6.70 -15.69 0.52
CA GLY A 11 -6.57 -16.09 1.92
C GLY A 11 -5.37 -17.01 2.14
N THR A 12 -5.16 -17.97 1.24
CA THR A 12 -3.99 -18.86 1.25
C THR A 12 -2.68 -18.11 1.02
N LEU A 13 -2.69 -17.08 0.15
CA LEU A 13 -1.55 -16.17 0.01
C LEU A 13 -1.28 -15.40 1.31
N VAL A 14 -2.31 -14.79 1.91
CA VAL A 14 -2.16 -14.03 3.17
C VAL A 14 -1.56 -14.92 4.25
N ALA A 15 -2.06 -16.15 4.40
CA ALA A 15 -1.50 -17.12 5.35
C ALA A 15 -0.02 -17.40 5.08
N ALA A 16 0.38 -17.63 3.82
CA ALA A 16 1.78 -17.86 3.47
C ALA A 16 2.69 -16.66 3.81
N MET A 17 2.19 -15.43 3.58
CA MET A 17 2.93 -14.20 3.90
C MET A 17 3.08 -13.93 5.41
N THR A 18 2.37 -14.66 6.28
CA THR A 18 2.62 -14.60 7.74
C THR A 18 3.79 -15.48 8.20
N SER A 19 4.37 -16.28 7.30
CA SER A 19 5.54 -17.11 7.60
C SER A 19 6.85 -16.39 7.26
N ALA A 20 7.83 -16.48 8.16
CA ALA A 20 9.19 -15.99 7.90
C ALA A 20 9.80 -16.64 6.66
N ASP A 21 9.40 -17.87 6.35
CA ASP A 21 9.97 -18.61 5.22
C ASP A 21 9.61 -18.05 3.85
N PHE A 22 8.52 -17.30 3.76
CA PHE A 22 8.08 -16.63 2.54
C PHE A 22 9.07 -15.56 2.05
N TYR A 23 9.81 -14.96 2.99
CA TYR A 23 10.68 -13.82 2.70
C TYR A 23 12.15 -14.23 2.58
N PRO A 24 12.89 -13.74 1.57
CA PRO A 24 14.32 -14.06 1.41
C PRO A 24 15.19 -13.68 2.62
N HIS A 25 14.84 -12.60 3.32
CA HIS A 25 15.58 -12.10 4.49
C HIS A 25 15.17 -12.72 5.82
N LYS A 26 14.24 -13.69 5.83
CA LYS A 26 13.81 -14.44 7.02
C LYS A 26 13.59 -13.55 8.26
N PRO A 27 12.61 -12.63 8.22
CA PRO A 27 12.36 -11.69 9.31
C PRO A 27 12.03 -12.43 10.61
N ALA A 28 12.57 -11.95 11.73
CA ALA A 28 12.29 -12.52 13.06
C ALA A 28 10.83 -12.30 13.51
N GLU A 29 10.20 -11.23 13.04
CA GLU A 29 8.80 -10.89 13.33
C GLU A 29 8.08 -10.45 12.06
N ILE A 30 6.83 -10.87 11.93
CA ILE A 30 5.91 -10.43 10.90
C ILE A 30 4.63 -9.94 11.58
N ILE A 31 4.29 -8.67 11.39
CA ILE A 31 3.02 -8.10 11.84
C ILE A 31 2.12 -7.95 10.61
N HIS A 32 0.97 -8.60 10.62
CA HIS A 32 -0.05 -8.46 9.59
C HIS A 32 -1.08 -7.41 10.01
N LYS A 33 -1.23 -6.36 9.20
CA LYS A 33 -2.26 -5.32 9.33
C LYS A 33 -3.18 -5.36 8.12
N GLN A 34 -4.45 -5.09 8.33
CA GLN A 34 -5.45 -5.08 7.28
C GLN A 34 -6.07 -3.70 7.12
N THR A 35 -6.30 -3.30 5.87
CA THR A 35 -7.16 -2.17 5.54
C THR A 35 -8.38 -2.68 4.76
N HIS A 36 -9.29 -1.78 4.41
CA HIS A 36 -10.44 -2.11 3.56
C HIS A 36 -10.04 -2.71 2.20
N ILE A 37 -8.87 -2.35 1.66
CA ILE A 37 -8.47 -2.68 0.28
C ILE A 37 -7.10 -3.36 0.17
N SER A 38 -6.41 -3.61 1.28
CA SER A 38 -5.06 -4.18 1.26
C SER A 38 -4.74 -4.99 2.51
N ASP A 39 -3.80 -5.92 2.35
CA ASP A 39 -3.10 -6.59 3.42
C ASP A 39 -1.66 -6.05 3.46
N VAL A 40 -1.18 -5.71 4.66
CA VAL A 40 0.11 -5.07 4.90
C VAL A 40 0.91 -5.92 5.87
N PHE A 41 2.09 -6.37 5.45
CA PHE A 41 2.97 -7.23 6.24
C PHE A 41 4.23 -6.45 6.60
N LEU A 42 4.40 -6.14 7.88
CA LEU A 42 5.61 -5.55 8.42
C LEU A 42 6.57 -6.68 8.78
N ALA A 43 7.53 -6.94 7.92
CA ALA A 43 8.44 -8.09 7.93
C ALA A 43 9.87 -7.61 8.21
N GLY A 44 10.20 -7.40 9.49
CA GLY A 44 11.46 -6.77 9.91
C GLY A 44 11.56 -5.31 9.44
N ASP A 45 12.61 -4.97 8.70
CA ASP A 45 12.87 -3.62 8.16
C ASP A 45 12.17 -3.35 6.81
N ARG A 46 11.34 -4.28 6.35
CA ARG A 46 10.56 -4.19 5.10
C ARG A 46 9.07 -4.26 5.37
N VAL A 47 8.30 -3.61 4.50
CA VAL A 47 6.84 -3.72 4.45
C VAL A 47 6.42 -4.21 3.07
N TYR A 48 5.51 -5.16 3.04
CA TYR A 48 4.92 -5.69 1.80
C TYR A 48 3.42 -5.43 1.83
N LYS A 49 2.91 -4.75 0.81
CA LYS A 49 1.48 -4.43 0.70
C LYS A 49 0.86 -5.10 -0.53
N VAL A 50 -0.10 -5.98 -0.30
CA VAL A 50 -0.86 -6.70 -1.33
C VAL A 50 -2.27 -6.13 -1.40
N LYS A 51 -2.79 -5.92 -2.61
CA LYS A 51 -4.14 -5.42 -2.82
C LYS A 51 -5.15 -6.55 -2.71
N LYS A 52 -6.25 -6.33 -1.98
CA LYS A 52 -7.36 -7.29 -1.90
C LYS A 52 -8.09 -7.36 -3.26
N PRO A 53 -8.54 -8.53 -3.74
CA PRO A 53 -9.20 -8.69 -5.03
C PRO A 53 -10.66 -8.20 -4.97
N VAL A 54 -10.87 -6.90 -4.77
CA VAL A 54 -12.18 -6.27 -4.58
C VAL A 54 -12.48 -5.25 -5.68
N ASN A 55 -13.76 -4.97 -5.89
CA ASN A 55 -14.22 -3.85 -6.70
C ASN A 55 -15.24 -3.04 -5.87
N LEU A 56 -14.89 -1.79 -5.58
CA LEU A 56 -15.69 -0.87 -4.76
C LEU A 56 -16.36 0.24 -5.60
N GLY A 57 -16.40 0.09 -6.93
CA GLY A 57 -16.96 1.08 -7.87
C GLY A 57 -16.01 2.25 -8.14
N PHE A 58 -15.40 2.85 -7.11
CA PHE A 58 -14.38 3.90 -7.27
C PHE A 58 -12.95 3.34 -7.41
N LEU A 59 -12.77 2.04 -7.14
CA LEU A 59 -11.50 1.33 -7.17
C LEU A 59 -11.74 -0.12 -7.57
N ASP A 60 -10.92 -0.65 -8.48
CA ASP A 60 -11.09 -2.00 -9.00
C ASP A 60 -9.75 -2.77 -9.03
N PHE A 61 -9.66 -3.77 -8.15
CA PHE A 61 -8.54 -4.70 -7.97
C PHE A 61 -8.93 -6.14 -8.34
N SER A 62 -10.06 -6.32 -9.04
CA SER A 62 -10.64 -7.63 -9.36
C SER A 62 -9.71 -8.53 -10.18
N THR A 63 -8.86 -7.97 -11.03
CA THR A 63 -7.93 -8.74 -11.88
C THR A 63 -6.47 -8.53 -11.47
N LEU A 64 -5.65 -9.54 -11.74
CA LEU A 64 -4.20 -9.49 -11.48
C LEU A 64 -3.52 -8.30 -12.20
N GLU A 65 -3.90 -8.05 -13.46
CA GLU A 65 -3.39 -6.91 -14.25
C GLU A 65 -3.74 -5.56 -13.60
N LYS A 66 -4.98 -5.40 -13.12
CA LYS A 66 -5.39 -4.19 -12.40
C LYS A 66 -4.58 -4.01 -11.13
N ARG A 67 -4.41 -5.08 -10.32
CA ARG A 67 -3.58 -5.02 -9.11
C ARG A 67 -2.14 -4.63 -9.43
N TYR A 68 -1.54 -5.21 -10.47
CA TYR A 68 -0.20 -4.82 -10.92
C TYR A 68 -0.11 -3.33 -11.25
N ARG A 69 -1.02 -2.84 -12.11
CA ARG A 69 -1.07 -1.44 -12.52
C ARG A 69 -1.17 -0.51 -11.31
N PHE A 70 -2.05 -0.81 -10.36
CA PHE A 70 -2.22 0.01 -9.17
C PHE A 70 -1.04 -0.08 -8.19
N CYS A 71 -0.33 -1.21 -8.11
CA CYS A 71 0.93 -1.30 -7.37
C CYS A 71 2.01 -0.39 -8.01
N CYS A 72 2.14 -0.40 -9.34
CA CYS A 72 3.05 0.49 -10.06
C CYS A 72 2.68 1.97 -9.86
N GLU A 73 1.40 2.32 -9.95
CA GLU A 73 0.93 3.69 -9.69
C GLU A 73 1.17 4.11 -8.24
N GLU A 74 0.98 3.23 -7.26
CA GLU A 74 1.28 3.54 -5.86
C GLU A 74 2.76 3.92 -5.68
N VAL A 75 3.67 3.11 -6.23
CA VAL A 75 5.12 3.41 -6.18
C VAL A 75 5.40 4.74 -6.88
N ARG A 76 4.96 4.90 -8.14
CA ARG A 76 5.21 6.09 -8.96
C ARG A 76 4.69 7.37 -8.30
N LEU A 77 3.50 7.33 -7.72
CA LEU A 77 2.85 8.49 -7.15
C LEU A 77 3.48 8.89 -5.81
N ASN A 78 3.81 7.91 -4.96
CA ASN A 78 4.28 8.17 -3.59
C ASN A 78 5.79 8.43 -3.49
N GLN A 79 6.61 7.94 -4.44
CA GLN A 79 8.03 8.30 -4.51
C GLN A 79 8.26 9.81 -4.66
N ARG A 80 7.30 10.56 -5.21
CA ARG A 80 7.41 12.03 -5.32
C ARG A 80 7.40 12.75 -3.96
N LEU A 81 6.87 12.10 -2.93
CA LEU A 81 6.78 12.64 -1.57
C LEU A 81 7.73 11.92 -0.59
N THR A 82 8.52 10.95 -1.06
CA THR A 82 9.34 10.12 -0.18
C THR A 82 10.76 9.92 -0.71
N SER A 83 11.73 10.22 0.15
CA SER A 83 13.07 9.62 0.15
C SER A 83 12.97 8.11 0.33
N ASP A 84 13.46 7.25 -0.58
CA ASP A 84 13.83 5.84 -0.31
C ASP A 84 12.83 4.88 0.42
N ILE A 85 11.57 5.28 0.62
CA ILE A 85 10.55 4.46 1.30
C ILE A 85 9.97 3.42 0.35
N TYR A 86 9.59 3.80 -0.87
CA TYR A 86 9.01 2.87 -1.85
C TYR A 86 10.11 2.23 -2.69
N LEU A 87 10.36 0.95 -2.45
CA LEU A 87 11.47 0.18 -3.04
C LEU A 87 11.10 -0.47 -4.38
N GLY A 88 9.80 -0.58 -4.70
CA GLY A 88 9.32 -1.09 -5.98
C GLY A 88 8.13 -2.04 -5.85
N VAL A 89 7.87 -2.79 -6.93
CA VAL A 89 6.83 -3.82 -6.99
C VAL A 89 7.51 -5.18 -7.16
N GLU A 90 7.19 -6.11 -6.27
CA GLU A 90 7.68 -7.49 -6.31
C GLU A 90 6.59 -8.43 -6.84
N LYS A 91 6.98 -9.41 -7.66
CA LYS A 91 6.09 -10.49 -8.08
C LYS A 91 5.92 -11.47 -6.93
N ILE A 92 4.68 -11.87 -6.70
CA ILE A 92 4.36 -13.03 -5.89
C ILE A 92 4.06 -14.17 -6.85
N THR A 93 4.80 -15.25 -6.73
CA THR A 93 4.74 -16.40 -7.62
C THR A 93 4.37 -17.67 -6.87
N TRP A 94 3.72 -18.60 -7.56
CA TRP A 94 3.40 -19.93 -7.07
C TRP A 94 4.08 -20.99 -7.94
N ASP A 95 4.76 -21.95 -7.30
CA ASP A 95 5.34 -23.13 -7.93
C ASP A 95 5.01 -24.41 -7.16
N ARG A 96 5.74 -25.50 -7.42
CA ARG A 96 5.55 -26.79 -6.72
C ARG A 96 5.91 -26.75 -5.23
N ASN A 97 6.69 -25.77 -4.79
CA ASN A 97 7.15 -25.59 -3.42
C ASN A 97 6.29 -24.57 -2.64
N GLY A 98 5.33 -23.92 -3.31
CA GLY A 98 4.39 -22.98 -2.70
C GLY A 98 4.58 -21.54 -3.20
N TYR A 99 4.22 -20.57 -2.37
CA TYR A 99 4.40 -19.15 -2.71
C TYR A 99 5.83 -18.67 -2.46
N GLY A 100 6.28 -17.70 -3.26
CA GLY A 100 7.51 -16.96 -2.99
C GLY A 100 7.57 -15.62 -3.72
N LEU A 101 8.55 -14.79 -3.34
CA LEU A 101 8.82 -13.49 -3.96
C LEU A 101 9.82 -13.63 -5.10
N ASN A 102 9.43 -13.22 -6.31
CA ASN A 102 10.25 -13.22 -7.52
C ASN A 102 10.97 -14.54 -7.81
N ILE A 103 10.37 -15.68 -7.44
CA ILE A 103 10.90 -16.99 -7.78
C ILE A 103 10.35 -17.44 -9.13
N THR A 104 10.89 -18.54 -9.67
CA THR A 104 10.33 -19.18 -10.86
C THR A 104 8.93 -19.72 -10.55
N GLY A 105 7.98 -19.51 -11.45
CA GLY A 105 6.61 -20.01 -11.28
C GLY A 105 5.59 -19.12 -11.96
N GLU A 106 4.32 -19.42 -11.71
CA GLU A 106 3.21 -18.59 -12.18
C GLU A 106 3.10 -17.35 -11.31
N THR A 107 2.96 -16.15 -11.89
CA THR A 107 2.70 -14.94 -11.10
C THR A 107 1.25 -14.92 -10.66
N VAL A 108 1.03 -14.89 -9.35
CA VAL A 108 -0.30 -15.01 -8.74
C VAL A 108 -0.76 -13.71 -8.09
N ASP A 109 0.17 -12.84 -7.67
CA ASP A 109 -0.13 -11.48 -7.21
C ASP A 109 1.11 -10.58 -7.26
N TYR A 110 0.97 -9.34 -6.77
CA TYR A 110 2.05 -8.36 -6.65
C TYR A 110 2.02 -7.69 -5.28
N ALA A 111 3.21 -7.43 -4.73
CA ALA A 111 3.37 -6.63 -3.52
C ALA A 111 4.09 -5.32 -3.82
N VAL A 112 3.59 -4.22 -3.28
CA VAL A 112 4.41 -3.01 -3.12
C VAL A 112 5.38 -3.25 -1.97
N LYS A 113 6.68 -3.15 -2.24
CA LYS A 113 7.73 -3.30 -1.24
C LYS A 113 8.20 -1.93 -0.77
N MET A 114 8.28 -1.76 0.54
CA MET A 114 8.65 -0.51 1.19
C MET A 114 9.68 -0.74 2.30
N ARG A 115 10.42 0.29 2.66
CA ARG A 115 11.16 0.36 3.93
C ARG A 115 10.15 0.55 5.07
N ARG A 116 10.32 -0.18 6.17
CA ARG A 116 9.54 0.07 7.38
C ARG A 116 10.00 1.38 8.01
N LEU A 117 9.06 2.30 8.22
CA LEU A 117 9.27 3.49 9.04
C LEU A 117 9.14 3.13 10.52
N PRO A 118 9.89 3.78 11.42
CA PRO A 118 9.70 3.55 12.86
C PRO A 118 8.30 4.00 13.28
N ASP A 119 7.66 3.21 14.14
CA ASP A 119 6.25 3.42 14.52
C ASP A 119 6.05 4.77 15.24
N GLU A 120 7.09 5.26 15.93
CA GLU A 120 7.14 6.54 16.62
C GLU A 120 7.19 7.78 15.70
N HIS A 121 7.40 7.58 14.39
CA HIS A 121 7.34 8.64 13.38
C HIS A 121 5.95 8.80 12.76
N THR A 122 4.99 7.96 13.11
CA THR A 122 3.61 8.09 12.60
C THR A 122 2.93 9.33 13.17
N LEU A 123 2.07 9.98 12.37
CA LEU A 123 1.31 11.16 12.85
C LEU A 123 0.41 10.80 14.04
N GLU A 124 -0.15 9.59 14.06
CA GLU A 124 -0.92 9.06 15.18
C GLU A 124 -0.10 9.04 16.47
N TYR A 125 1.10 8.45 16.45
CA TYR A 125 1.98 8.45 17.61
C TYR A 125 2.34 9.88 18.05
N LEU A 126 2.68 10.76 17.11
CA LEU A 126 3.01 12.16 17.42
C LEU A 126 1.83 12.91 18.04
N LEU A 127 0.60 12.64 17.62
CA LEU A 127 -0.61 13.23 18.20
C LEU A 127 -0.85 12.73 19.62
N VAL A 128 -0.85 11.41 19.83
CA VAL A 128 -1.08 10.79 21.15
C VAL A 128 0.00 11.21 22.16
N SER A 129 1.23 11.43 21.69
CA SER A 129 2.35 11.89 22.53
C SER A 129 2.44 13.42 22.68
N ASN A 130 1.46 14.19 22.20
CA ASN A 130 1.45 15.66 22.22
C ASN A 130 2.70 16.31 21.60
N ARG A 131 3.28 15.68 20.56
CA ARG A 131 4.48 16.14 19.84
C ARG A 131 4.17 16.90 18.56
N VAL A 132 2.90 17.02 18.19
CA VAL A 132 2.47 17.83 17.04
C VAL A 132 2.32 19.29 17.44
N THR A 133 3.24 20.13 16.97
CA THR A 133 3.21 21.58 17.17
C THR A 133 2.50 22.28 16.00
N GLU A 134 2.10 23.53 16.20
CA GLU A 134 1.60 24.38 15.11
C GLU A 134 2.63 24.51 13.97
N SER A 135 3.91 24.69 14.31
CA SER A 135 5.00 24.74 13.33
C SER A 135 5.17 23.44 12.55
N PHE A 136 4.88 22.28 13.15
CA PHE A 136 4.85 21.00 12.44
C PHE A 136 3.69 20.96 11.43
N ILE A 137 2.49 21.36 11.85
CA ILE A 137 1.30 21.40 10.99
C ILE A 137 1.51 22.36 9.82
N ASN A 138 2.04 23.56 10.05
CA ASN A 138 2.31 24.52 8.99
C ASN A 138 3.28 23.97 7.94
N ARG A 139 4.34 23.27 8.36
CA ARG A 139 5.28 22.60 7.43
C ARG A 139 4.61 21.50 6.61
N LEU A 140 3.75 20.70 7.24
CA LEU A 140 2.99 19.66 6.55
C LEU A 140 2.05 20.28 5.51
N ILE A 141 1.32 21.33 5.86
CA ILE A 141 0.41 22.05 4.97
C ILE A 141 1.18 22.62 3.77
N HIS A 142 2.29 23.30 3.99
CA HIS A 142 3.11 23.84 2.89
C HIS A 142 3.61 22.74 1.95
N THR A 143 4.12 21.64 2.50
CA THR A 143 4.59 20.51 1.70
C THR A 143 3.48 19.94 0.81
N LEU A 144 2.28 19.74 1.37
CA LEU A 144 1.14 19.23 0.62
C LEU A 144 0.63 20.25 -0.40
N ALA A 145 0.54 21.53 -0.04
CA ALA A 145 0.10 22.60 -0.93
C ALA A 145 1.01 22.72 -2.15
N ASP A 146 2.33 22.73 -1.94
CA ASP A 146 3.32 22.80 -3.02
C ASP A 146 3.20 21.59 -3.94
N PHE A 147 3.08 20.39 -3.37
CA PHE A 147 2.90 19.16 -4.13
C PHE A 147 1.62 19.17 -4.99
N TYR A 148 0.48 19.56 -4.41
CA TYR A 148 -0.78 19.61 -5.16
C TYR A 148 -0.80 20.73 -6.20
N ASN A 149 -0.16 21.87 -5.92
CA ASN A 149 -0.05 22.97 -6.87
C ASN A 149 0.82 22.62 -8.08
N ALA A 150 1.86 21.81 -7.88
CA ALA A 150 2.72 21.29 -8.94
C ALA A 150 2.05 20.20 -9.81
N SER A 151 0.85 19.72 -9.44
CA SER A 151 0.12 18.75 -10.25
C SER A 151 -0.47 19.37 -11.53
N ALA A 152 -0.49 18.60 -12.62
CA ALA A 152 -1.02 19.02 -13.92
C ALA A 152 -2.56 19.18 -13.96
N LEU A 153 -3.26 18.91 -12.86
CA LEU A 153 -4.71 19.06 -12.77
C LEU A 153 -5.10 20.54 -12.82
N LYS A 154 -6.19 20.85 -13.52
CA LYS A 154 -6.73 22.21 -13.51
C LYS A 154 -7.26 22.53 -12.12
N LYS A 155 -7.17 23.81 -11.71
CA LYS A 155 -7.65 24.27 -10.40
C LYS A 155 -9.05 23.75 -10.05
N LYS A 156 -10.00 23.85 -10.98
CA LYS A 156 -11.38 23.35 -10.82
C LYS A 156 -11.46 21.85 -10.50
N GLU A 157 -10.57 21.04 -11.08
CA GLU A 157 -10.53 19.59 -10.84
C GLU A 157 -9.90 19.28 -9.48
N ARG A 158 -8.88 20.03 -9.07
CA ARG A 158 -8.28 19.92 -7.73
C ARG A 158 -9.30 20.28 -6.65
N ASP A 159 -9.99 21.41 -6.81
CA ASP A 159 -10.97 21.93 -5.86
C ASP A 159 -12.14 20.94 -5.67
N ARG A 160 -12.54 20.23 -6.74
CA ARG A 160 -13.58 19.19 -6.67
C ARG A 160 -13.26 18.09 -5.65
N PHE A 161 -11.99 17.71 -5.52
CA PHE A 161 -11.57 16.63 -4.61
C PHE A 161 -11.00 17.12 -3.29
N GLY A 162 -10.48 18.35 -3.25
CA GLY A 162 -9.75 18.93 -2.13
C GLY A 162 -10.45 20.07 -1.39
N SER A 163 -11.71 20.39 -1.72
CA SER A 163 -12.48 21.37 -0.93
C SER A 163 -12.69 20.87 0.50
N PHE A 164 -12.86 21.82 1.44
CA PHE A 164 -13.14 21.51 2.84
C PHE A 164 -14.36 20.59 2.98
N ASP A 165 -15.44 20.86 2.24
CA ASP A 165 -16.65 20.04 2.28
C ASP A 165 -16.40 18.63 1.74
N ALA A 166 -15.65 18.50 0.64
CA ALA A 166 -15.35 17.20 0.04
C ALA A 166 -14.46 16.33 0.94
N ILE A 167 -13.47 16.94 1.60
CA ILE A 167 -12.61 16.25 2.56
C ILE A 167 -13.39 15.94 3.84
N GLY A 168 -14.10 16.92 4.38
CA GLY A 168 -14.89 16.79 5.61
C GLY A 168 -15.97 15.72 5.50
N GLN A 169 -16.61 15.58 4.34
CA GLN A 169 -17.56 14.50 4.11
C GLN A 169 -16.89 13.12 4.16
N LYS A 170 -15.76 12.95 3.45
CA LYS A 170 -15.01 11.67 3.48
C LYS A 170 -14.49 11.32 4.87
N CYS A 171 -14.14 12.30 5.70
CA CYS A 171 -13.72 12.05 7.08
C CYS A 171 -14.88 11.58 7.97
N ARG A 172 -16.11 11.99 7.69
CA ARG A 172 -17.31 11.51 8.40
C ARG A 172 -17.77 10.13 7.94
N ASP A 173 -17.49 9.79 6.68
CA ASP A 173 -17.88 8.53 6.06
C ASP A 173 -16.88 7.38 6.36
N ASN A 174 -15.70 7.66 6.94
CA ASN A 174 -14.70 6.68 7.38
C ASN A 174 -14.77 6.47 8.89
#